data_AF-A0A8W8L6K5-F1
#
_entry.id   AF-A0A8W8L6K5-F1
#
_cell.length_a   1.000
_cell.length_b   1.000
_cell.length_c   1.000
_cell.angle_alpha   90.00
_cell.angle_beta   90.00
_cell.angle_gamma   90.00
#
_symmetry.space_group_name_H-M   'P 1'
#
loop_
_entity.id
_entity.type
_entity.pdbx_description
1 polymer ?
#
loop_
_entity_poly.entity_id
_entity_poly.type
_entity_poly.pdbx_seq_one_letter_code
_entity_poly.pdbx_strand_id
1 'polypeptide(L)'
;LEILRKMKNSLVLIGLLGFIGSCFALECYVCLGQRTNKDKCIKTTIQCEQEQDACKTQIRWQQPRFWQRVSERYHNISKSCETKARCDAEAAAKGFKCMRDWYRDWDCVECCQGDRCNYYATLGGSQTQLSFLLLTIVLISQALHHYLR
;
A
#
# COMPACT_ATOMS: atom_id res chain seq x y z
N LEU A 1 11.84 16.95 -45.56
CA LEU A 1 13.04 16.92 -44.68
C LEU A 1 12.81 17.59 -43.33
N GLU A 2 12.22 18.79 -43.25
CA GLU A 2 11.91 19.45 -41.96
C GLU A 2 10.86 18.73 -41.10
N ILE A 3 9.83 18.13 -41.71
CA ILE A 3 8.81 17.35 -41.01
C ILE A 3 9.41 16.10 -40.34
N LEU A 4 10.30 15.39 -41.07
CA LEU A 4 11.04 14.23 -40.56
C LEU A 4 11.96 14.59 -39.37
N ARG A 5 12.57 15.78 -39.42
CA ARG A 5 13.42 16.30 -38.34
C ARG A 5 12.60 16.68 -37.10
N LYS A 6 11.39 17.23 -37.26
CA LYS A 6 10.48 17.51 -36.13
C LYS A 6 9.98 16.23 -35.46
N MET A 7 9.61 15.21 -36.23
CA MET A 7 9.10 13.94 -35.67
C MET A 7 10.17 13.15 -34.92
N LYS A 8 11.39 13.08 -35.44
CA LYS A 8 12.54 12.43 -34.77
C LYS A 8 12.87 13.12 -33.44
N ASN A 9 12.85 14.45 -33.40
CA ASN A 9 13.08 15.21 -32.18
C ASN A 9 11.97 15.01 -31.14
N SER A 10 10.70 14.89 -31.57
CA SER A 10 9.58 14.57 -30.67
C SER A 10 9.68 13.15 -30.07
N LEU A 11 10.09 12.15 -30.84
CA LEU A 11 10.29 10.77 -30.35
C LEU A 11 11.39 10.67 -29.29
N VAL A 12 12.50 11.38 -29.52
CA VAL A 12 13.61 11.47 -28.55
C VAL A 12 13.17 12.17 -27.25
N LEU A 13 12.35 13.22 -27.37
CA LEU A 13 11.81 13.95 -26.21
C LEU A 13 10.85 13.09 -25.38
N ILE A 14 9.97 12.31 -26.02
CA ILE A 14 9.06 11.37 -25.34
C ILE A 14 9.85 10.25 -24.65
N GLY A 15 10.91 9.74 -25.29
CA GLY A 15 11.82 8.76 -24.69
C GLY A 15 12.53 9.31 -23.45
N LEU A 16 13.04 10.55 -23.50
CA LEU A 16 13.69 11.21 -22.36
C LEU A 16 12.73 11.52 -21.20
N LEU A 17 11.49 11.93 -21.50
CA LEU A 17 10.45 12.16 -20.49
C LEU A 17 10.01 10.86 -19.79
N GLY A 18 10.11 9.71 -20.47
CA GLY A 18 9.83 8.39 -19.90
C GLY A 18 10.85 7.92 -18.85
N PHE A 19 12.02 8.58 -18.75
CA PHE A 19 13.05 8.28 -17.74
C PHE A 19 12.95 9.14 -16.48
N ILE A 20 12.01 10.08 -16.40
CA ILE A 20 11.76 10.82 -15.15
C ILE A 20 11.14 9.81 -14.17
N GLY A 21 12.01 9.20 -13.36
CA GLY A 21 11.63 8.23 -12.35
C GLY A 21 10.56 8.80 -11.43
N SER A 22 9.49 8.04 -11.27
CA SER A 22 8.43 8.35 -10.33
C SER A 22 8.96 8.13 -8.90
N CYS A 23 9.30 9.21 -8.20
CA CYS A 23 9.49 9.18 -6.76
C CYS A 23 8.12 9.03 -6.09
N PHE A 24 7.74 7.81 -5.74
CA PHE A 24 6.60 7.56 -4.87
C PHE A 24 7.06 7.67 -3.42
N ALA A 25 6.69 8.76 -2.76
CA ALA A 25 6.82 8.90 -1.32
C ALA A 25 5.59 8.26 -0.67
N LEU A 26 5.71 6.99 -0.28
CA LEU A 26 4.60 6.24 0.31
C LEU A 26 4.05 6.96 1.55
N GLU A 27 2.74 7.16 1.59
CA GLU A 27 2.05 7.72 2.76
C GLU A 27 1.10 6.67 3.37
N CYS A 28 1.11 6.48 4.69
CA CYS A 28 0.24 5.50 5.37
C CYS A 28 -0.56 6.15 6.49
N TYR A 29 -1.74 5.60 6.80
CA TYR A 29 -2.42 5.93 8.06
C TYR A 29 -1.66 5.34 9.24
N VAL A 30 -1.57 6.09 10.34
CA VAL A 30 -0.88 5.66 11.55
C VAL A 30 -1.70 5.89 12.81
N CYS A 31 -1.73 4.88 13.66
CA CYS A 31 -2.32 4.95 14.97
C CYS A 31 -1.73 3.85 15.85
N LEU A 32 -1.76 4.06 17.16
CA LEU A 32 -1.30 3.07 18.11
C LEU A 32 -2.42 2.83 19.10
N GLY A 33 -2.81 1.59 19.32
CA GLY A 33 -3.59 1.29 20.51
C GLY A 33 -5.08 1.69 20.45
N GLN A 34 -5.67 1.90 19.27
CA GLN A 34 -7.02 2.46 19.16
C GLN A 34 -8.12 1.39 19.19
N ARG A 35 -9.21 1.67 19.91
CA ARG A 35 -10.35 0.72 20.03
C ARG A 35 -11.16 0.57 18.73
N THR A 36 -11.10 1.56 17.85
CA THR A 36 -11.90 1.59 16.62
C THR A 36 -11.10 2.14 15.45
N ASN A 37 -11.51 1.80 14.24
CA ASN A 37 -10.94 2.37 13.02
C ASN A 37 -11.59 3.71 12.67
N LYS A 38 -11.55 4.64 13.63
CA LYS A 38 -12.07 6.00 13.50
C LYS A 38 -11.01 6.99 13.97
N ASP A 39 -11.27 8.26 13.75
CA ASP A 39 -10.42 9.38 14.17
C ASP A 39 -8.96 9.16 13.80
N LYS A 40 -8.09 8.97 14.79
CA LYS A 40 -6.64 8.84 14.59
C LYS A 40 -6.29 7.81 13.51
N CYS A 41 -6.95 6.65 13.48
CA CYS A 41 -6.64 5.58 12.53
C CYS A 41 -7.04 5.86 11.07
N ILE A 42 -7.81 6.92 10.79
CA ILE A 42 -8.24 7.31 9.43
C ILE A 42 -8.01 8.80 9.11
N LYS A 43 -7.46 9.57 10.06
CA LYS A 43 -7.18 11.01 9.92
C LYS A 43 -5.70 11.34 10.07
N THR A 44 -4.93 10.50 10.77
CA THR A 44 -3.50 10.72 10.98
C THR A 44 -2.69 9.91 10.00
N THR A 45 -1.87 10.58 9.21
CA THR A 45 -0.96 9.96 8.24
C THR A 45 0.48 10.44 8.46
N ILE A 46 1.43 9.65 7.98
CA ILE A 46 2.84 10.04 7.89
C ILE A 46 3.38 9.61 6.54
N GLN A 47 4.40 10.34 6.07
CA GLN A 47 5.26 9.88 4.99
C GLN A 47 6.20 8.81 5.54
N CYS A 48 6.27 7.67 4.87
CA CYS A 48 7.12 6.55 5.26
C CYS A 48 8.59 6.83 4.93
N GLU A 49 9.49 6.13 5.62
CA GLU A 49 10.94 6.17 5.37
C GLU A 49 11.28 5.52 4.03
N GLN A 50 12.49 5.79 3.52
CA GLN A 50 12.93 5.38 2.19
C GLN A 50 12.90 3.86 1.98
N GLU A 51 13.14 3.09 3.04
CA GLU A 51 13.12 1.63 3.05
C GLU A 51 11.71 1.04 3.28
N GLN A 52 10.74 1.85 3.70
CA GLN A 52 9.39 1.41 4.05
C GLN A 52 8.47 1.48 2.82
N ASP A 53 8.23 0.33 2.21
CA ASP A 53 7.48 0.18 0.97
C ASP A 53 6.07 -0.44 1.16
N ALA A 54 5.59 -0.53 2.40
CA ALA A 54 4.26 -1.04 2.73
C ALA A 54 3.60 -0.33 3.93
N CYS A 55 2.27 -0.33 3.95
CA CYS A 55 1.50 0.00 5.14
C CYS A 55 1.12 -1.27 5.89
N LYS A 56 1.27 -1.25 7.22
CA LYS A 56 0.89 -2.33 8.14
C LYS A 56 -0.34 -1.93 8.94
N THR A 57 -1.26 -2.87 9.11
CA THR A 57 -2.35 -2.82 10.10
C THR A 57 -2.30 -4.04 11.00
N GLN A 58 -2.22 -3.83 12.30
CA GLN A 58 -2.31 -4.87 13.32
C GLN A 58 -3.62 -4.75 14.09
N ILE A 59 -4.33 -5.86 14.25
CA ILE A 59 -5.57 -5.94 15.04
C ILE A 59 -5.42 -7.04 16.06
N ARG A 60 -5.59 -6.69 17.33
CA ARG A 60 -5.62 -7.64 18.45
C ARG A 60 -7.01 -7.70 19.03
N TRP A 61 -7.50 -8.91 19.23
CA TRP A 61 -8.72 -9.20 19.99
C TRP A 61 -8.33 -10.04 21.18
N GLN A 62 -8.63 -9.53 22.37
CA GLN A 62 -8.17 -10.16 23.60
C GLN A 62 -9.16 -9.95 24.73
N GLN A 63 -9.18 -10.89 25.66
CA GLN A 63 -9.81 -10.69 26.96
C GLN A 63 -9.02 -9.69 27.82
N PRO A 64 -9.69 -8.99 28.75
CA PRO A 64 -9.00 -8.20 29.77
C PRO A 64 -8.01 -9.06 30.55
N ARG A 65 -6.81 -8.53 30.83
CA ARG A 65 -5.79 -9.26 31.62
C ARG A 65 -6.19 -9.50 33.07
N PHE A 66 -7.14 -8.72 33.58
CA PHE A 66 -7.63 -8.82 34.95
C PHE A 66 -9.11 -9.22 34.95
N TRP A 67 -9.52 -9.96 35.98
CA TRP A 67 -10.92 -10.32 36.16
C TRP A 67 -11.78 -9.06 36.31
N GLN A 68 -12.84 -8.98 35.50
CA GLN A 68 -13.81 -7.90 35.55
C GLN A 68 -15.21 -8.52 35.63
N ARG A 69 -16.11 -7.83 36.35
CA ARG A 69 -17.48 -8.30 36.63
C ARG A 69 -18.29 -8.54 35.33
N VAL A 70 -17.94 -7.81 34.26
CA VAL A 70 -18.37 -8.03 32.88
C VAL A 70 -17.10 -8.13 32.03
N SER A 71 -16.78 -9.32 31.54
CA SER A 71 -15.59 -9.55 30.69
C SER A 71 -15.92 -9.25 29.23
N GLU A 72 -16.02 -7.98 28.87
CA GLU A 72 -16.08 -7.59 27.46
C GLU A 72 -14.69 -7.67 26.82
N ARG A 73 -14.58 -8.46 25.76
CA ARG A 73 -13.41 -8.47 24.89
C ARG A 73 -13.33 -7.16 24.12
N TYR A 74 -12.13 -6.74 23.78
CA TYR A 74 -11.92 -5.50 23.04
C TYR A 74 -10.92 -5.69 21.92
N HIS A 75 -11.17 -5.00 20.80
CA HIS A 75 -10.22 -4.90 19.72
C HIS A 75 -9.26 -3.75 20.00
N ASN A 76 -8.03 -3.92 19.54
CA ASN A 76 -7.04 -2.88 19.49
C ASN A 76 -6.41 -2.82 18.10
N ILE A 77 -6.46 -1.66 17.45
CA ILE A 77 -5.99 -1.40 16.11
C ILE A 77 -4.75 -0.50 16.18
N SER A 78 -3.68 -0.95 15.53
CA SER A 78 -2.46 -0.16 15.32
C SER A 78 -2.11 -0.18 13.85
N LYS A 79 -1.67 0.97 13.32
CA LYS A 79 -1.26 1.14 11.93
C LYS A 79 0.09 1.84 11.87
N SER A 80 0.95 1.40 10.97
CA SER A 80 2.31 1.95 10.81
C SER A 80 2.81 1.80 9.38
N CYS A 81 3.86 2.53 9.02
CA CYS A 81 4.70 2.19 7.88
C CYS A 81 5.57 0.97 8.22
N GLU A 82 5.95 0.21 7.19
CA GLU A 82 6.70 -1.04 7.33
C GLU A 82 7.36 -1.44 6.00
N THR A 83 8.36 -2.32 6.04
CA THR A 83 8.82 -3.00 4.82
C THR A 83 7.89 -4.16 4.47
N LYS A 84 7.59 -4.38 3.18
CA LYS A 84 6.70 -5.45 2.75
C LYS A 84 7.18 -6.82 3.24
N ALA A 85 8.49 -7.06 3.14
CA ALA A 85 9.11 -8.30 3.59
C ALA A 85 8.92 -8.54 5.11
N ARG A 86 9.17 -7.53 5.95
CA ARG A 86 8.98 -7.65 7.41
C ARG A 86 7.52 -7.81 7.77
N CYS A 87 6.63 -7.07 7.10
CA CYS A 87 5.19 -7.14 7.33
C CYS A 87 4.65 -8.55 7.01
N ASP A 88 5.01 -9.10 5.84
CA ASP A 88 4.58 -10.44 5.43
C ASP A 88 5.13 -11.54 6.34
N ALA A 89 6.40 -11.40 6.78
CA ALA A 89 6.99 -12.32 7.74
C ALA A 89 6.24 -12.27 9.09
N GLU A 90 5.87 -11.07 9.57
CA GLU A 90 5.09 -10.92 10.80
C GLU A 90 3.68 -11.53 10.63
N ALA A 91 3.01 -11.26 9.51
CA ALA A 91 1.70 -11.83 9.19
C ALA A 91 1.74 -13.36 9.14
N ALA A 92 2.75 -13.94 8.47
CA ALA A 92 2.96 -15.38 8.43
C ALA A 92 3.23 -15.96 9.83
N ALA A 93 4.04 -15.27 10.64
CA ALA A 93 4.31 -15.67 12.02
C ALA A 93 3.07 -15.60 12.93
N LYS A 94 2.11 -14.72 12.64
CA LYS A 94 0.79 -14.76 13.31
C LYS A 94 0.04 -16.01 12.95
N GLY A 95 0.01 -16.42 11.67
CA GLY A 95 -0.53 -17.70 11.21
C GLY A 95 -1.85 -18.09 11.88
N PHE A 96 -1.84 -19.16 12.68
CA PHE A 96 -2.99 -19.67 13.45
C PHE A 96 -3.56 -18.69 14.49
N LYS A 97 -2.79 -17.70 14.96
CA LYS A 97 -3.31 -16.64 15.85
C LYS A 97 -4.17 -15.62 15.11
N CYS A 98 -4.30 -15.70 13.78
CA CYS A 98 -5.16 -14.83 12.98
C CYS A 98 -6.42 -15.56 12.44
N MET A 99 -7.01 -16.47 13.22
CA MET A 99 -8.26 -17.15 12.84
C MET A 99 -9.51 -16.28 12.99
N ARG A 100 -9.41 -15.15 13.70
CA ARG A 100 -10.50 -14.19 13.95
C ARG A 100 -11.75 -14.78 14.63
N ASP A 101 -11.58 -15.87 15.37
CA ASP A 101 -12.63 -16.47 16.18
C ASP A 101 -13.07 -15.51 17.29
N TRP A 102 -14.36 -15.15 17.33
CA TRP A 102 -14.90 -14.20 18.30
C TRP A 102 -14.68 -14.62 19.77
N TYR A 103 -14.59 -15.94 20.04
CA TYR A 103 -14.45 -16.55 21.36
C TYR A 103 -13.01 -16.99 21.71
N ARG A 104 -12.02 -16.75 20.84
CA ARG A 104 -10.59 -16.91 21.17
C ARG A 104 -9.84 -15.60 21.05
N ASP A 105 -8.72 -15.47 21.75
CA ASP A 105 -7.83 -14.34 21.52
C ASP A 105 -7.13 -14.51 20.17
N TRP A 106 -7.00 -13.41 19.43
CA TRP A 106 -6.33 -13.43 18.13
C TRP A 106 -5.58 -12.12 17.87
N ASP A 107 -4.55 -12.21 17.02
CA ASP A 107 -3.67 -11.12 16.65
C ASP A 107 -3.34 -11.27 15.16
N CYS A 108 -3.86 -10.34 14.36
CA CYS A 108 -3.73 -10.33 12.91
C CYS A 108 -2.86 -9.17 12.46
N VAL A 109 -2.03 -9.42 11.45
CA VAL A 109 -1.27 -8.41 10.72
C VAL A 109 -1.69 -8.46 9.27
N GLU A 110 -2.03 -7.30 8.71
CA GLU A 110 -2.39 -7.12 7.31
C GLU A 110 -1.44 -6.10 6.67
N CYS A 111 -1.01 -6.39 5.45
CA CYS A 111 0.01 -5.64 4.72
C CYS A 111 -0.54 -5.21 3.36
N CYS A 112 -0.34 -3.96 2.98
CA CYS A 112 -0.69 -3.45 1.65
C CYS A 112 0.38 -2.50 1.12
N GLN A 113 0.45 -2.35 -0.20
CA GLN A 113 1.36 -1.41 -0.87
C GLN A 113 0.53 -0.39 -1.65
N GLY A 114 0.94 0.87 -1.59
CA GLY A 114 0.23 1.98 -2.20
C GLY A 114 -0.20 3.03 -1.19
N ASP A 115 -0.37 4.27 -1.67
CA ASP A 115 -0.67 5.40 -0.80
C ASP A 115 -1.99 5.21 -0.06
N ARG A 116 -1.91 5.35 1.26
CA ARG A 116 -3.02 5.29 2.22
C ARG A 116 -3.87 4.03 2.06
N CYS A 117 -3.27 2.93 1.57
CA CYS A 117 -3.97 1.68 1.28
C CYS A 117 -4.61 1.05 2.53
N ASN A 118 -4.05 1.33 3.72
CA ASN A 118 -4.50 0.79 5.00
C ASN A 118 -5.64 1.61 5.64
N TYR A 119 -6.54 2.20 4.85
CA TYR A 119 -7.70 2.94 5.36
C TYR A 119 -8.61 2.07 6.22
N TYR A 120 -8.95 0.87 5.74
CA TYR A 120 -9.75 -0.09 6.50
C TYR A 120 -8.87 -0.88 7.48
N ALA A 121 -9.46 -1.33 8.58
CA ALA A 121 -8.76 -2.16 9.56
C ALA A 121 -8.47 -3.54 8.97
N THR A 122 -9.44 -4.09 8.24
CA THR A 122 -9.37 -5.39 7.60
C THR A 122 -9.73 -5.17 6.14
N LEU A 123 -8.79 -5.41 5.23
CA LEU A 123 -8.91 -5.49 3.77
C LEU A 123 -7.47 -5.34 3.23
N GLY A 124 -6.86 -6.45 2.82
CA GLY A 124 -5.61 -6.43 2.04
C GLY A 124 -5.90 -5.93 0.64
N GLY A 125 -5.84 -4.61 0.42
CA GLY A 125 -5.97 -4.04 -0.91
C GLY A 125 -4.67 -4.22 -1.71
N SER A 126 -4.76 -4.82 -2.90
CA SER A 126 -3.69 -4.70 -3.90
C SER A 126 -3.97 -3.48 -4.77
N GLN A 127 -3.09 -2.48 -4.78
CA GLN A 127 -3.14 -1.44 -5.79
C GLN A 127 -2.53 -1.97 -7.08
N THR A 128 -3.29 -1.97 -8.17
CA THR A 128 -2.76 -2.24 -9.50
C THR A 128 -1.93 -1.04 -9.94
N GLN A 129 -0.62 -1.20 -10.07
CA GLN A 129 0.23 -0.14 -10.60
C GLN A 129 0.09 -0.06 -12.12
N LEU A 130 -0.06 1.17 -12.64
CA LEU A 130 0.00 1.43 -14.07
C LEU A 130 1.43 1.25 -14.57
N SER A 131 1.64 0.34 -15.51
CA SER A 131 2.95 0.14 -16.12
C SER A 131 3.22 1.24 -17.15
N PHE A 132 4.06 2.20 -16.77
CA PHE A 132 4.53 3.25 -17.69
C PHE A 132 5.25 2.68 -18.92
N LEU A 133 5.90 1.52 -18.78
CA LEU A 133 6.54 0.82 -19.90
C LEU A 133 5.52 0.37 -20.95
N LEU A 134 4.37 -0.16 -20.53
CA LEU A 134 3.31 -0.56 -21.46
C LEU A 134 2.73 0.66 -22.19
N LEU A 135 2.51 1.75 -21.47
CA LEU A 135 2.07 3.03 -22.04
C LEU A 135 3.05 3.55 -23.11
N THR A 136 4.35 3.53 -22.85
CA THR A 136 5.35 4.01 -23.81
C THR A 136 5.44 3.11 -25.04
N ILE A 137 5.38 1.78 -24.88
CA ILE A 137 5.35 0.83 -26.01
C ILE A 137 4.15 1.08 -26.92
N VAL A 138 2.95 1.28 -26.35
CA VAL A 138 1.72 1.55 -27.12
C VAL A 138 1.87 2.85 -27.91
N LEU A 139 2.35 3.92 -27.29
CA LEU A 139 2.54 5.21 -27.96
C LEU A 139 3.57 5.13 -29.11
N ILE A 140 4.67 4.40 -28.92
CA ILE A 140 5.67 4.17 -29.96
C ILE A 140 5.08 3.35 -31.12
N SER A 141 4.30 2.30 -30.83
CA SER A 141 3.67 1.46 -31.86
C SER A 141 2.69 2.25 -32.73
N GLN A 142 1.90 3.15 -32.15
CA GLN A 142 0.98 4.02 -32.89
C GLN A 142 1.74 5.04 -33.75
N ALA A 143 2.83 5.61 -33.24
CA ALA A 143 3.68 6.53 -34.00
C ALA A 143 4.36 5.82 -35.19
N LEU A 144 4.85 4.59 -35.01
CA LEU A 144 5.41 3.77 -36.08
C LEU A 144 4.35 3.38 -37.13
N HIS A 145 3.15 2.99 -36.70
CA HIS A 145 2.04 2.69 -37.61
C HIS A 145 1.66 3.92 -38.44
N HIS A 146 1.69 5.12 -37.86
CA HIS A 146 1.41 6.36 -38.57
C HIS A 146 2.57 6.81 -39.50
N TYR A 147 3.79 6.30 -39.29
CA TYR A 147 4.96 6.58 -40.13
C TYR A 147 5.06 5.64 -41.35
N LEU A 148 4.63 4.38 -41.20
CA LEU A 148 4.65 3.36 -42.25
C LEU A 148 3.48 3.46 -43.24
N ARG A 149 2.53 4.39 -42.99
CA ARG A 149 1.35 4.65 -43.82
C ARG A 149 1.48 6.02 -44.48
#